data_AF-A0BNG7-F1
#
_entry.id   AF-A0BNG7-F1
#
_cell.length_a   1.000
_cell.length_b   1.000
_cell.length_c   1.000
_cell.angle_alpha   90.00
_cell.angle_beta   90.00
_cell.angle_gamma   90.00
#
_symmetry.space_group_name_H-M   'P 1'
#
loop_
_entity.id
_entity.type
_entity.pdbx_description
1 polymer ?
#
loop_
_entity_poly.entity_id
_entity_poly.type
_entity_poly.pdbx_seq_one_letter_code
_entity_poly.pdbx_strand_id
1 'polypeptide(L)'
;MELAIVLGLLGFEPAGKSRLNQLLPRVTCEGCTAFRDAVIKGNQLMLELFALFCQQGMHEKFKFVHVILTDGEDNKSQTSLQDFLVYQQFLQQKLPPNILQTFYIGVNVENNNTVQQEMSAILKCSGKSASYYPVSSNQINDIFQKIQMQIGIRVQEQGVIIQNSQARIALRQQTYQPVVSMQVNNYILLFTLDVSGSMSDHWYKVCSAVRSFLDTLGSGDLVLGITFNDNVQVLTAKQQQAAKKTQQTSTPQRTKSSQPQQQIKQTERTGVDSCCCQIF
;
A
#
# COMPACT_ATOMS: atom_id res chain seq x y z
N MET A 1 6.60 22.18 -14.39
CA MET A 1 7.25 21.47 -13.26
C MET A 1 7.81 20.18 -13.82
N GLU A 2 9.09 19.89 -13.60
CA GLU A 2 9.73 18.69 -14.16
C GLU A 2 9.06 17.43 -13.59
N LEU A 3 8.65 16.50 -14.44
CA LEU A 3 7.90 15.28 -14.07
C LEU A 3 8.53 14.54 -12.88
N ALA A 4 9.86 14.47 -12.84
CA ALA A 4 10.63 13.87 -11.77
C ALA A 4 10.37 14.49 -10.38
N ILE A 5 10.11 15.80 -10.32
CA ILE A 5 9.79 16.50 -9.06
C ILE A 5 8.43 16.02 -8.55
N VAL A 6 7.42 15.97 -9.42
CA VAL A 6 6.06 15.55 -9.03
C VAL A 6 6.06 14.09 -8.60
N LEU A 7 6.75 13.20 -9.33
CA LEU A 7 6.93 11.80 -8.94
C LEU A 7 7.51 11.68 -7.52
N GLY A 8 8.59 12.42 -7.24
CA GLY A 8 9.22 12.42 -5.92
C GLY A 8 8.35 13.02 -4.81
N LEU A 9 7.47 13.98 -5.13
CA LEU A 9 6.50 14.56 -4.17
C LEU A 9 5.37 13.57 -3.84
N LEU A 10 4.88 12.83 -4.84
CA LEU A 10 3.91 11.76 -4.67
C LEU A 10 4.52 10.50 -4.02
N GLY A 11 5.86 10.43 -3.97
CA GLY A 11 6.63 9.35 -3.38
C GLY A 11 6.97 8.22 -4.35
N PHE A 12 6.65 8.33 -5.64
CA PHE A 12 7.05 7.34 -6.63
C PHE A 12 8.54 7.43 -6.92
N GLU A 13 9.21 6.29 -6.88
CA GLU A 13 10.64 6.15 -7.13
C GLU A 13 10.89 5.19 -8.30
N PRO A 14 11.93 5.40 -9.12
CA PRO A 14 12.38 4.37 -10.06
C PRO A 14 12.73 3.08 -9.32
N ALA A 15 12.28 1.93 -9.82
CA ALA A 15 12.44 0.64 -9.15
C ALA A 15 13.90 0.34 -8.74
N GLY A 16 14.84 0.51 -9.67
CA GLY A 16 16.28 0.30 -9.42
C GLY A 16 16.93 1.29 -8.43
N LYS A 17 16.22 2.33 -8.01
CA LYS A 17 16.66 3.30 -6.99
C LYS A 17 15.75 3.33 -5.77
N SER A 18 14.82 2.37 -5.67
CA SER A 18 13.82 2.36 -4.60
C SER A 18 14.47 2.19 -3.23
N ARG A 19 14.00 2.99 -2.27
CA ARG A 19 14.41 2.88 -0.86
C ARG A 19 13.60 1.85 -0.08
N LEU A 20 12.59 1.20 -0.68
CA LEU A 20 11.71 0.27 0.04
C LEU A 20 12.46 -0.88 0.72
N ASN A 21 13.47 -1.45 0.06
CA ASN A 21 14.33 -2.50 0.64
C ASN A 21 15.06 -2.08 1.93
N GLN A 22 15.27 -0.78 2.12
CA GLN A 22 15.92 -0.22 3.30
C GLN A 22 14.91 0.25 4.35
N LEU A 23 13.73 0.71 3.91
CA LEU A 23 12.71 1.30 4.76
C LEU A 23 11.81 0.25 5.41
N LEU A 24 11.33 -0.74 4.66
CA LEU A 24 10.36 -1.73 5.15
C LEU A 24 10.86 -2.52 6.37
N PRO A 25 12.11 -3.03 6.42
CA PRO A 25 12.60 -3.77 7.59
C PRO A 25 12.71 -2.92 8.87
N ARG A 26 12.59 -1.58 8.77
CA ARG A 26 12.65 -0.66 9.91
C ARG A 26 11.26 -0.31 10.45
N VAL A 27 10.20 -0.71 9.76
CA VAL A 27 8.83 -0.48 10.21
C VAL A 27 8.51 -1.47 11.34
N THR A 28 7.95 -0.95 12.43
CA THR A 28 7.49 -1.77 13.56
C THR A 28 6.02 -2.09 13.36
N CYS A 29 5.64 -3.35 13.58
CA CYS A 29 4.26 -3.79 13.51
C CYS A 29 3.55 -3.51 14.83
N GLU A 30 2.54 -2.64 14.80
CA GLU A 30 1.80 -2.21 16.00
C GLU A 30 0.44 -1.63 15.63
N GLY A 31 -0.47 -1.57 16.60
CA GLY A 31 -1.76 -0.92 16.43
C GLY A 31 -2.80 -1.76 15.70
N CYS A 32 -3.84 -1.09 15.23
CA CYS A 32 -4.99 -1.67 14.54
C CYS A 32 -4.85 -1.60 13.00
N THR A 33 -5.92 -1.90 12.27
CA THR A 33 -5.92 -2.03 10.79
C THR A 33 -6.88 -1.01 10.17
N ALA A 34 -6.35 0.06 9.57
CA ALA A 34 -7.11 1.06 8.79
C ALA A 34 -7.04 0.77 7.28
N PHE A 35 -7.51 -0.42 6.89
CA PHE A 35 -7.38 -0.96 5.53
C PHE A 35 -8.04 -0.09 4.44
N ARG A 36 -9.32 0.26 4.59
CA ARG A 36 -10.09 1.05 3.62
C ARG A 36 -9.45 2.42 3.38
N ASP A 37 -9.03 3.10 4.44
CA ASP A 37 -8.37 4.40 4.36
C ASP A 37 -7.03 4.30 3.61
N ALA A 38 -6.25 3.24 3.88
CA ALA A 38 -4.98 2.98 3.22
C ALA A 38 -5.15 2.73 1.71
N VAL A 39 -6.14 1.91 1.35
CA VAL A 39 -6.45 1.60 -0.05
C VAL A 39 -6.93 2.85 -0.79
N ILE A 40 -7.82 3.66 -0.18
CA ILE A 40 -8.24 4.95 -0.74
C ILE A 40 -7.04 5.86 -0.99
N LYS A 41 -6.15 6.00 0.00
CA LYS A 41 -4.97 6.86 -0.14
C LYS A 41 -4.09 6.41 -1.30
N GLY A 42 -3.86 5.11 -1.43
CA GLY A 42 -3.13 4.52 -2.55
C GLY A 42 -3.76 4.84 -3.90
N ASN A 43 -5.07 4.64 -4.01
CA ASN A 43 -5.84 4.90 -5.22
C ASN A 43 -5.85 6.39 -5.61
N GLN A 44 -5.93 7.30 -4.64
CA GLN A 44 -5.82 8.74 -4.87
C GLN A 44 -4.47 9.11 -5.49
N LEU A 45 -3.36 8.58 -4.95
CA LEU A 45 -2.03 8.82 -5.49
C LEU A 45 -1.88 8.28 -6.92
N MET A 46 -2.48 7.12 -7.22
CA MET A 46 -2.51 6.58 -8.59
C MET A 46 -3.34 7.45 -9.53
N LEU A 47 -4.49 7.96 -9.11
CA LEU A 47 -5.31 8.87 -9.91
C LEU A 47 -4.60 10.20 -10.20
N GLU A 48 -3.92 10.77 -9.20
CA GLU A 48 -3.11 11.98 -9.37
C GLU A 48 -1.97 11.75 -10.38
N LEU A 49 -1.27 10.62 -10.28
CA LEU A 49 -0.21 10.26 -11.21
C LEU A 49 -0.76 9.98 -12.62
N PHE A 50 -1.89 9.29 -12.74
CA PHE A 50 -2.54 9.03 -14.02
C PHE A 50 -2.95 10.32 -14.72
N ALA A 51 -3.55 11.28 -13.99
CA ALA A 51 -3.91 12.58 -14.52
C ALA A 51 -2.69 13.32 -15.09
N LEU A 52 -1.56 13.27 -14.38
CA LEU A 52 -0.29 13.84 -14.85
C LEU A 52 0.20 13.16 -16.12
N PHE A 53 0.12 11.84 -16.20
CA PHE A 53 0.53 11.10 -17.40
C PHE A 53 -0.38 11.34 -18.60
N CYS A 54 -1.68 11.55 -18.38
CA CYS A 54 -2.61 11.98 -19.41
C CYS A 54 -2.20 13.35 -19.98
N GLN A 55 -1.89 14.31 -19.12
CA GLN A 55 -1.43 15.66 -19.54
C GLN A 55 -0.13 15.62 -20.36
N GLN A 56 0.74 14.64 -20.11
CA GLN A 56 2.01 14.47 -20.82
C GLN A 56 1.92 13.51 -22.02
N GLY A 57 0.74 12.96 -22.34
CA GLY A 57 0.58 11.99 -23.42
C GLY A 57 1.30 10.66 -23.20
N MET A 58 1.52 10.26 -21.93
CA MET A 58 2.26 9.05 -21.57
C MET A 58 1.38 7.93 -21.00
N HIS A 59 0.09 8.16 -20.77
CA HIS A 59 -0.80 7.25 -20.07
C HIS A 59 -0.90 5.84 -20.69
N GLU A 60 -0.69 5.68 -22.00
CA GLU A 60 -0.69 4.37 -22.67
C GLU A 60 0.59 3.55 -22.43
N LYS A 61 1.68 4.20 -21.99
CA LYS A 61 3.00 3.56 -21.78
C LYS A 61 3.12 2.83 -20.45
N PHE A 62 2.15 3.03 -19.55
CA PHE A 62 2.21 2.53 -18.19
C PHE A 62 0.99 1.70 -17.83
N LYS A 63 1.21 0.67 -17.02
CA LYS A 63 0.17 -0.09 -16.34
C LYS A 63 0.31 0.09 -14.83
N PHE A 64 -0.79 0.37 -14.16
CA PHE A 64 -0.84 0.46 -12.71
C PHE A 64 -1.09 -0.93 -12.13
N VAL A 65 -0.28 -1.29 -11.13
CA VAL A 65 -0.42 -2.52 -10.37
C VAL A 65 -0.47 -2.14 -8.90
N HIS A 66 -1.54 -2.52 -8.21
CA HIS A 66 -1.72 -2.21 -6.80
C HIS A 66 -1.78 -3.52 -6.01
N VAL A 67 -0.75 -3.80 -5.22
CA VAL A 67 -0.68 -4.98 -4.36
C VAL A 67 -1.00 -4.54 -2.93
N ILE A 68 -2.08 -5.08 -2.38
CA ILE A 68 -2.52 -4.80 -1.01
C ILE A 68 -2.42 -6.09 -0.21
N LEU A 69 -1.82 -6.03 0.97
CA LEU A 69 -1.65 -7.17 1.86
C LEU A 69 -2.11 -6.81 3.28
N THR A 70 -2.94 -7.68 3.87
CA THR A 70 -3.40 -7.61 5.27
C THR A 70 -3.59 -9.02 5.83
N ASP A 71 -3.52 -9.18 7.15
CA ASP A 71 -3.82 -10.41 7.87
C ASP A 71 -5.10 -10.33 8.73
N GLY A 72 -5.87 -9.25 8.60
CA GLY A 72 -6.98 -8.98 9.52
C GLY A 72 -8.15 -8.20 8.93
N GLU A 73 -9.15 -7.98 9.79
CA GLU A 73 -10.31 -7.15 9.50
C GLU A 73 -9.95 -5.66 9.59
N ASP A 74 -10.69 -4.83 8.85
CA ASP A 74 -10.63 -3.39 9.05
C ASP A 74 -11.42 -2.97 10.29
N ASN A 75 -10.70 -2.61 11.34
CA ASN A 75 -11.26 -2.22 12.63
C ASN A 75 -10.90 -0.78 13.03
N LYS A 76 -10.29 0.01 12.14
CA LYS A 76 -9.81 1.36 12.46
C LYS A 76 -10.05 2.42 11.40
N SER A 77 -10.38 2.03 10.16
CA SER A 77 -10.68 3.02 9.13
C SER A 77 -11.83 3.93 9.54
N GLN A 78 -11.67 5.21 9.25
CA GLN A 78 -12.75 6.19 9.36
C GLN A 78 -13.76 6.02 8.22
N THR A 79 -13.31 5.55 7.06
CA THR A 79 -14.19 5.26 5.93
C THR A 79 -15.04 4.03 6.21
N SER A 80 -16.36 4.17 6.06
CA SER A 80 -17.29 3.05 6.15
C SER A 80 -17.12 2.07 4.99
N LEU A 81 -17.55 0.82 5.14
CA LEU A 81 -17.56 -0.14 4.03
C LEU A 81 -18.39 0.38 2.85
N GLN A 82 -19.54 0.99 3.11
CA GLN A 82 -20.42 1.50 2.05
C GLN A 82 -19.73 2.61 1.22
N ASP A 83 -19.10 3.58 1.88
CA ASP A 83 -18.38 4.67 1.19
C ASP A 83 -17.20 4.12 0.40
N PHE A 84 -16.49 3.13 0.97
CA PHE A 84 -15.40 2.45 0.29
C PHE A 84 -15.88 1.72 -0.97
N LEU A 85 -17.00 1.02 -0.93
CA LEU A 85 -17.58 0.33 -2.08
C LEU A 85 -17.99 1.30 -3.19
N VAL A 86 -18.57 2.45 -2.85
CA VAL A 86 -18.86 3.54 -3.81
C VAL A 86 -17.58 4.06 -4.44
N TYR A 87 -16.54 4.25 -3.63
CA TYR A 87 -15.23 4.66 -4.13
C TYR A 87 -14.61 3.64 -5.09
N GLN A 88 -14.71 2.34 -4.82
CA GLN A 88 -14.22 1.29 -5.73
C GLN A 88 -14.92 1.33 -7.10
N GLN A 89 -16.24 1.56 -7.13
CA GLN A 89 -16.97 1.72 -8.40
C GLN A 89 -16.53 2.96 -9.16
N PHE A 90 -16.34 4.09 -8.46
CA PHE A 90 -15.77 5.30 -9.07
C PHE A 90 -14.38 5.04 -9.65
N LEU A 91 -13.52 4.34 -8.92
CA LEU A 91 -12.17 3.99 -9.36
C LEU A 91 -12.19 3.13 -10.62
N GLN A 92 -13.06 2.11 -10.67
CA GLN A 92 -13.22 1.24 -11.83
C GLN A 92 -13.58 2.03 -13.10
N GLN A 93 -14.38 3.08 -12.99
CA GLN A 93 -14.75 3.95 -14.11
C GLN A 93 -13.60 4.84 -14.57
N LYS A 94 -12.70 5.23 -13.65
CA LYS A 94 -11.56 6.10 -13.95
C LYS A 94 -10.32 5.33 -14.43
N LEU A 95 -10.07 4.16 -13.86
CA LEU A 95 -8.93 3.29 -14.13
C LEU A 95 -9.45 1.89 -14.48
N PRO A 96 -9.90 1.67 -15.73
CA PRO A 96 -10.42 0.38 -16.18
C PRO A 96 -9.36 -0.76 -16.11
N PRO A 97 -9.77 -2.03 -16.24
CA PRO A 97 -8.90 -3.20 -16.04
C PRO A 97 -7.65 -3.25 -16.94
N ASN A 98 -7.71 -2.59 -18.10
CA ASN A 98 -6.55 -2.48 -19.00
C ASN A 98 -5.52 -1.44 -18.54
N ILE A 99 -5.83 -0.63 -17.52
CA ILE A 99 -4.95 0.40 -16.94
C ILE A 99 -4.53 0.03 -15.53
N LEU A 100 -5.47 -0.38 -14.67
CA LEU A 100 -5.21 -0.74 -13.28
C LEU A 100 -5.58 -2.20 -13.03
N GLN A 101 -4.64 -2.93 -12.42
CA GLN A 101 -4.89 -4.23 -11.80
C GLN A 101 -4.55 -4.17 -10.31
N THR A 102 -5.52 -4.54 -9.48
CA THR A 102 -5.43 -4.57 -8.02
C THR A 102 -5.42 -6.03 -7.54
N PHE A 103 -4.52 -6.33 -6.62
CA PHE A 103 -4.35 -7.64 -6.01
C PHE A 103 -4.47 -7.51 -4.50
N TYR A 104 -5.58 -8.01 -3.96
CA TYR A 104 -5.79 -8.12 -2.52
C TYR A 104 -5.24 -9.47 -2.05
N ILE A 105 -4.37 -9.45 -1.05
CA ILE A 105 -3.76 -10.62 -0.44
C ILE A 105 -4.19 -10.66 1.02
N GLY A 106 -4.94 -11.69 1.39
CA GLY A 106 -5.35 -11.95 2.77
C GLY A 106 -4.48 -13.04 3.37
N VAL A 107 -3.74 -12.76 4.43
CA VAL A 107 -2.86 -13.74 5.09
C VAL A 107 -3.58 -14.40 6.26
N ASN A 108 -3.75 -15.72 6.22
CA ASN A 108 -4.43 -16.52 7.27
C ASN A 108 -5.87 -16.08 7.59
N VAL A 109 -6.58 -15.48 6.63
CA VAL A 109 -7.97 -14.97 6.79
C VAL A 109 -9.01 -15.83 6.05
N GLU A 110 -8.64 -17.02 5.56
CA GLU A 110 -9.52 -17.91 4.80
C GLU A 110 -10.76 -18.34 5.59
N ASN A 111 -10.65 -18.44 6.92
CA ASN A 111 -11.74 -18.83 7.81
C ASN A 111 -12.48 -17.63 8.43
N ASN A 112 -12.08 -16.39 8.10
CA ASN A 112 -12.73 -15.19 8.62
C ASN A 112 -13.91 -14.80 7.72
N ASN A 113 -15.13 -15.16 8.11
CA ASN A 113 -16.34 -14.89 7.35
C ASN A 113 -16.57 -13.39 7.05
N THR A 114 -16.23 -12.50 7.99
CA THR A 114 -16.35 -11.04 7.81
C THR A 114 -15.46 -10.59 6.67
N VAL A 115 -14.17 -10.93 6.71
CA VAL A 115 -13.21 -10.59 5.64
C VAL A 115 -13.66 -11.15 4.30
N GLN A 116 -14.11 -12.40 4.24
CA GLN A 116 -14.57 -13.00 2.98
C GLN A 116 -15.80 -12.28 2.39
N GLN A 117 -16.75 -11.88 3.22
CA GLN A 117 -17.94 -11.13 2.79
C GLN A 117 -17.58 -9.73 2.30
N GLU A 118 -16.78 -8.99 3.06
CA GLU A 118 -16.32 -7.66 2.66
C GLU A 118 -15.53 -7.72 1.36
N MET A 119 -14.62 -8.70 1.23
CA MET A 119 -13.78 -8.82 0.06
C MET A 119 -14.59 -9.23 -1.19
N SER A 120 -15.60 -10.09 -1.03
CA SER A 120 -16.56 -10.38 -2.10
C SER A 120 -17.30 -9.11 -2.57
N ALA A 121 -17.73 -8.25 -1.64
CA ALA A 121 -18.38 -6.98 -2.00
C ALA A 121 -17.41 -6.03 -2.72
N ILE A 122 -16.16 -5.92 -2.24
CA ILE A 122 -15.10 -5.11 -2.84
C ILE A 122 -14.81 -5.56 -4.28
N LEU A 123 -14.65 -6.88 -4.49
CA LEU A 123 -14.41 -7.43 -5.83
C LEU A 123 -15.59 -7.17 -6.78
N LYS A 124 -16.83 -7.28 -6.28
CA LYS A 124 -18.03 -6.97 -7.09
C LYS A 124 -18.03 -5.52 -7.56
N CYS A 125 -17.64 -4.59 -6.70
CA CYS A 125 -17.54 -3.16 -7.05
C CYS A 125 -16.31 -2.81 -7.90
N SER A 126 -15.23 -3.58 -7.80
CA SER A 126 -13.98 -3.36 -8.56
C SER A 126 -14.02 -4.04 -9.94
N GLY A 127 -14.92 -5.00 -10.14
CA GLY A 127 -15.05 -5.77 -11.38
C GLY A 127 -13.78 -6.55 -11.73
N LYS A 128 -13.41 -6.55 -13.01
CA LYS A 128 -12.22 -7.28 -13.51
C LYS A 128 -10.89 -6.64 -13.13
N SER A 129 -10.90 -5.40 -12.61
CA SER A 129 -9.68 -4.71 -12.21
C SER A 129 -9.10 -5.26 -10.90
N ALA A 130 -9.81 -6.13 -10.18
CA ALA A 130 -9.34 -6.65 -8.89
C ALA A 130 -9.33 -8.18 -8.84
N SER A 131 -8.45 -8.73 -8.01
CA SER A 131 -8.39 -10.14 -7.65
C SER A 131 -8.06 -10.29 -6.18
N TYR A 132 -8.55 -11.36 -5.56
CA TYR A 132 -8.30 -11.66 -4.16
C TYR A 132 -7.64 -13.03 -4.00
N TYR A 133 -6.66 -13.10 -3.12
CA TYR A 133 -5.89 -14.30 -2.82
C TYR A 133 -5.81 -14.50 -1.30
N PRO A 134 -6.67 -15.35 -0.71
CA PRO A 134 -6.43 -15.84 0.63
C PRO A 134 -5.26 -16.83 0.58
N VAL A 135 -4.24 -16.60 1.41
CA VAL A 135 -3.02 -17.38 1.46
C VAL A 135 -2.59 -17.63 2.90
N SER A 136 -1.91 -18.73 3.16
CA SER A 136 -1.24 -18.93 4.44
C SER A 136 0.08 -18.15 4.49
N SER A 137 0.58 -17.84 5.69
CA SER A 137 1.79 -17.02 5.85
C SER A 137 3.06 -17.59 5.21
N ASN A 138 3.14 -18.90 4.95
CA ASN A 138 4.25 -19.53 4.22
C ASN A 138 4.17 -19.36 2.70
N GLN A 139 3.02 -18.95 2.16
CA GLN A 139 2.77 -18.77 0.73
C GLN A 139 2.90 -17.30 0.27
N ILE A 140 3.31 -16.38 1.14
CA ILE A 140 3.43 -14.95 0.82
C ILE A 140 4.39 -14.73 -0.37
N ASN A 141 5.54 -15.43 -0.40
CA ASN A 141 6.46 -15.31 -1.54
C ASN A 141 5.85 -15.87 -2.83
N ASP A 142 5.19 -17.04 -2.74
CA ASP A 142 4.59 -17.72 -3.88
C ASP A 142 3.50 -16.86 -4.54
N ILE A 143 2.70 -16.14 -3.73
CA ILE A 143 1.66 -15.27 -4.27
C ILE A 143 2.23 -14.02 -4.94
N PHE A 144 3.32 -13.45 -4.42
CA PHE A 144 4.03 -12.36 -5.10
C PHE A 144 4.60 -12.83 -6.44
N GLN A 145 5.20 -14.02 -6.50
CA GLN A 145 5.65 -14.63 -7.76
C GLN A 145 4.52 -14.86 -8.75
N LYS A 146 3.38 -15.37 -8.27
CA LYS A 146 2.18 -15.54 -9.10
C LYS A 146 1.68 -14.21 -9.66
N ILE A 147 1.66 -13.15 -8.84
CA ILE A 147 1.27 -11.81 -9.29
C ILE A 147 2.24 -11.32 -10.37
N GLN A 148 3.56 -11.44 -10.18
CA GLN A 148 4.57 -11.07 -11.19
C GLN A 148 4.31 -11.77 -12.54
N MET A 149 4.05 -13.07 -12.50
CA MET A 149 3.72 -13.84 -13.71
C MET A 149 2.43 -13.37 -14.38
N GLN A 150 1.39 -13.07 -13.60
CA GLN A 150 0.09 -12.62 -14.12
C GLN A 150 0.18 -11.25 -14.80
N ILE A 151 0.95 -10.32 -14.25
CA ILE A 151 1.15 -9.01 -14.88
C ILE A 151 2.12 -9.05 -16.06
N GLY A 152 2.77 -10.19 -16.30
CA GLY A 152 3.70 -10.39 -17.42
C GLY A 152 5.13 -9.91 -17.14
N ILE A 153 5.47 -9.60 -15.88
CA ILE A 153 6.85 -9.33 -15.47
C ILE A 153 7.58 -10.67 -15.45
N ARG A 154 8.26 -10.98 -16.55
CA ARG A 154 9.12 -12.15 -16.66
C ARG A 154 10.55 -11.74 -16.35
N VAL A 155 11.18 -12.47 -15.43
CA VAL A 155 12.63 -12.51 -15.33
C VAL A 155 13.12 -13.04 -16.68
N GLN A 156 13.80 -12.19 -17.47
CA GLN A 156 14.63 -12.66 -18.56
C GLN A 156 15.82 -13.39 -17.93
N GLU A 157 15.64 -14.66 -17.56
CA GLU A 157 16.81 -15.53 -17.50
C GLU A 157 17.32 -15.62 -18.93
N GLN A 158 18.44 -14.95 -19.22
CA GLN A 158 19.21 -15.14 -20.43
C GLN A 158 19.80 -16.57 -20.43
N GLY A 159 18.95 -17.57 -20.56
CA GLY A 159 19.31 -18.96 -20.78
C GLY A 159 19.21 -19.27 -22.26
N VAL A 160 20.33 -19.20 -22.98
CA VAL A 160 20.42 -19.82 -24.31
C VAL A 160 20.35 -21.33 -24.10
N ILE A 161 19.17 -21.94 -24.27
CA ILE A 161 19.05 -23.40 -24.30
C ILE A 161 19.52 -23.87 -25.67
N ILE A 162 20.81 -24.18 -25.79
CA ILE A 162 21.32 -25.04 -26.87
C ILE A 162 21.09 -26.49 -26.42
N GLN A 163 19.91 -27.04 -26.71
CA GLN A 163 19.74 -28.49 -26.69
C GLN A 163 20.39 -29.06 -27.96
N ASN A 164 21.60 -29.57 -27.81
CA ASN A 164 22.27 -30.34 -28.85
C ASN A 164 22.55 -31.75 -28.31
N SER A 165 21.73 -32.70 -28.72
CA SER A 165 22.10 -34.11 -28.65
C SER A 165 21.64 -34.80 -29.93
N GLN A 166 22.61 -34.93 -30.85
CA GLN A 166 22.65 -35.83 -32.00
C GLN A 166 22.10 -35.29 -33.33
N ALA A 167 23.05 -35.10 -34.24
CA ALA A 167 22.86 -34.58 -35.59
C ALA A 167 22.20 -35.59 -36.54
N ARG A 168 21.30 -35.09 -37.42
CA ARG A 168 21.20 -35.54 -38.81
C ARG A 168 20.93 -34.33 -39.72
N ILE A 169 21.73 -34.24 -40.76
CA ILE A 169 21.71 -33.19 -41.78
C ILE A 169 20.36 -33.27 -42.52
N ALA A 170 19.52 -32.27 -42.32
CA ALA A 170 18.43 -31.94 -43.22
C ALA A 170 18.59 -30.46 -43.56
N LEU A 171 18.53 -30.11 -44.85
CA LEU A 171 18.40 -28.74 -45.31
C LEU A 171 17.18 -28.13 -44.61
N ARG A 172 17.40 -27.40 -43.53
CA ARG A 172 16.36 -26.67 -42.81
C ARG A 172 16.61 -25.20 -43.13
N GLN A 173 15.79 -24.65 -44.01
CA GLN A 173 15.66 -23.20 -44.15
C GLN A 173 15.65 -22.61 -42.73
N GLN A 174 16.65 -21.79 -42.41
CA GLN A 174 16.60 -20.95 -41.22
C GLN A 174 15.52 -19.89 -41.50
N THR A 175 14.27 -20.27 -41.35
CA THR A 175 13.19 -19.31 -41.21
C THR A 175 13.39 -18.70 -39.83
N TYR A 176 14.19 -17.62 -39.78
CA TYR A 176 14.21 -16.69 -38.66
C TYR A 176 12.78 -16.16 -38.50
N GLN A 177 12.00 -16.81 -37.65
CA GLN A 177 10.75 -16.24 -37.17
C GLN A 177 11.15 -15.15 -36.18
N PRO A 178 10.83 -13.88 -36.44
CA PRO A 178 11.18 -12.81 -35.54
C PRO A 178 10.58 -13.07 -34.16
N VAL A 179 11.45 -12.89 -33.16
CA VAL A 179 11.20 -12.89 -31.73
C VAL A 179 9.90 -12.13 -31.44
N VAL A 180 9.00 -12.74 -30.67
CA VAL A 180 7.79 -12.13 -30.13
C VAL A 180 8.08 -10.68 -29.79
N SER A 181 7.45 -9.73 -30.49
CA SER A 181 7.55 -8.32 -30.16
C SER A 181 6.83 -8.13 -28.82
N MET A 182 7.53 -8.35 -27.73
CA MET A 182 7.03 -8.01 -26.41
C MET A 182 6.87 -6.49 -26.39
N GLN A 183 5.62 -6.02 -26.30
CA GLN A 183 5.37 -4.65 -25.88
C GLN A 183 5.94 -4.52 -24.47
N VAL A 184 7.06 -3.81 -24.35
CA VAL A 184 7.64 -3.44 -23.07
C VAL A 184 6.70 -2.40 -22.46
N ASN A 185 5.79 -2.86 -21.61
CA ASN A 185 5.01 -1.96 -20.76
C ASN A 185 5.88 -1.60 -19.56
N ASN A 186 5.92 -0.32 -19.21
CA ASN A 186 6.43 0.08 -17.90
C ASN A 186 5.31 -0.09 -16.86
N TYR A 187 5.67 -0.46 -15.65
CA TYR A 187 4.73 -0.66 -14.55
C TYR A 187 4.87 0.46 -13.51
N ILE A 188 3.73 0.86 -12.98
CA ILE A 188 3.66 1.66 -11.75
C ILE A 188 3.13 0.73 -10.68
N LEU A 189 4.02 0.30 -9.78
CA LEU A 189 3.71 -0.65 -8.73
C LEU A 189 3.51 0.07 -7.40
N LEU A 190 2.34 -0.11 -6.81
CA LEU A 190 2.02 0.39 -5.48
C LEU A 190 1.87 -0.80 -4.52
N PHE A 191 2.64 -0.80 -3.45
CA PHE A 191 2.45 -1.69 -2.32
C PHE A 191 1.70 -0.95 -1.20
N THR A 192 0.58 -1.51 -0.74
CA THR A 192 -0.14 -1.05 0.45
C THR A 192 -0.14 -2.18 1.46
N LEU A 193 0.71 -2.05 2.49
CA LEU A 193 1.11 -3.15 3.36
C LEU A 193 0.65 -2.90 4.78
N ASP A 194 -0.07 -3.85 5.34
CA ASP A 194 -0.50 -3.85 6.73
C ASP A 194 0.71 -4.01 7.66
N VAL A 195 0.80 -3.14 8.66
CA VAL A 195 1.78 -3.16 9.75
C VAL A 195 1.10 -3.06 11.11
N SER A 196 -0.14 -3.53 11.22
CA SER A 196 -0.82 -3.77 12.48
C SER A 196 -0.06 -4.77 13.36
N GLY A 197 -0.42 -4.85 14.65
CA GLY A 197 0.29 -5.72 15.59
C GLY A 197 0.30 -7.21 15.21
N SER A 198 -0.77 -7.70 14.56
CA SER A 198 -0.90 -9.09 14.10
C SER A 198 0.14 -9.47 13.04
N MET A 199 0.59 -8.49 12.24
CA MET A 199 1.55 -8.70 11.16
C MET A 199 2.99 -8.97 11.66
N SER A 200 3.28 -8.81 12.94
CA SER A 200 4.64 -8.90 13.50
C SER A 200 5.37 -10.21 13.13
N ASP A 201 4.69 -11.35 13.22
CA ASP A 201 5.24 -12.67 12.90
C ASP A 201 5.35 -12.95 11.38
N HIS A 202 4.81 -12.07 10.55
CA HIS A 202 4.73 -12.22 9.09
C HIS A 202 5.55 -11.16 8.35
N TRP A 203 5.91 -10.07 9.03
CA TRP A 203 6.48 -8.88 8.40
C TRP A 203 7.80 -9.14 7.68
N TYR A 204 8.68 -9.96 8.24
CA TYR A 204 9.94 -10.31 7.58
C TYR A 204 9.73 -11.03 6.25
N LYS A 205 8.66 -11.84 6.13
CA LYS A 205 8.29 -12.53 4.89
C LYS A 205 7.75 -11.54 3.86
N VAL A 206 6.92 -10.59 4.30
CA VAL A 206 6.44 -9.49 3.45
C VAL A 206 7.61 -8.67 2.91
N CYS A 207 8.55 -8.29 3.78
CA CYS A 207 9.77 -7.57 3.37
C CYS A 207 10.57 -8.36 2.34
N SER A 208 10.75 -9.66 2.55
CA SER A 208 11.43 -10.55 1.60
C SER A 208 10.69 -10.62 0.26
N ALA A 209 9.36 -10.78 0.29
CA ALA A 209 8.54 -10.90 -0.91
C ALA A 209 8.58 -9.61 -1.74
N VAL A 210 8.44 -8.45 -1.09
CA VAL A 210 8.55 -7.14 -1.75
C VAL A 210 9.93 -6.96 -2.36
N ARG A 211 11.01 -7.31 -1.63
CA ARG A 211 12.37 -7.24 -2.16
C ARG A 211 12.53 -8.08 -3.43
N SER A 212 12.12 -9.35 -3.37
CA SER A 212 12.15 -10.22 -4.54
C SER A 212 11.29 -9.70 -5.69
N PHE A 213 10.19 -9.00 -5.38
CA PHE A 213 9.37 -8.35 -6.40
C PHE A 213 10.12 -7.21 -7.09
N LEU A 214 10.75 -6.33 -6.29
CA LEU A 214 11.51 -5.18 -6.79
C LEU A 214 12.69 -5.62 -7.66
N ASP A 215 13.35 -6.72 -7.33
CA ASP A 215 14.51 -7.24 -8.06
C ASP A 215 14.17 -7.68 -9.50
N THR A 216 12.88 -7.90 -9.82
CA THR A 216 12.45 -8.27 -11.19
C THR A 216 11.99 -7.09 -12.04
N LEU A 217 11.88 -5.90 -11.46
CA LEU A 217 11.36 -4.72 -12.15
C LEU A 217 12.40 -4.13 -13.10
N GLY A 218 11.92 -3.59 -14.22
CA GLY A 218 12.73 -2.91 -15.21
C GLY A 218 13.14 -1.49 -14.80
N SER A 219 14.11 -0.92 -15.52
CA SER A 219 14.60 0.44 -15.25
C SER A 219 13.57 1.55 -15.50
N GLY A 220 12.51 1.25 -16.27
CA GLY A 220 11.40 2.17 -16.55
C GLY A 220 10.26 2.10 -15.55
N ASP A 221 10.30 1.13 -14.62
CA ASP A 221 9.23 0.92 -13.64
C ASP A 221 9.34 1.89 -12.47
N LEU A 222 8.17 2.30 -11.96
CA LEU A 222 8.03 3.16 -10.80
C LEU A 222 7.41 2.38 -9.65
N VAL A 223 7.85 2.67 -8.43
CA VAL A 223 7.37 1.98 -7.24
C VAL A 223 7.02 2.97 -6.13
N LEU A 224 6.01 2.61 -5.35
CA LEU A 224 5.55 3.34 -4.18
C LEU A 224 5.21 2.33 -3.08
N GLY A 225 5.60 2.63 -1.84
CA GLY A 225 5.21 1.85 -0.67
C GLY A 225 4.40 2.70 0.31
N ILE A 226 3.26 2.16 0.70
CA ILE A 226 2.40 2.64 1.76
C ILE A 226 2.38 1.56 2.83
N THR A 227 2.59 1.95 4.08
CA THR A 227 2.30 1.10 5.23
C THR A 227 1.11 1.65 5.97
N PHE A 228 0.32 0.77 6.58
CA PHE A 228 -0.83 1.19 7.37
C PHE A 228 -1.02 0.35 8.62
N ASN A 229 -1.42 1.04 9.68
CA ASN A 229 -1.94 0.45 10.91
C ASN A 229 -3.13 1.30 11.37
N ASP A 230 -3.08 1.92 12.55
CA ASP A 230 -3.98 3.01 12.94
C ASP A 230 -3.89 4.23 12.01
N ASN A 231 -2.75 4.41 11.33
CA ASN A 231 -2.51 5.53 10.42
C ASN A 231 -1.94 5.03 9.09
N VAL A 232 -2.15 5.81 8.03
CA VAL A 232 -1.62 5.53 6.70
C VAL A 232 -0.35 6.36 6.48
N GLN A 233 0.76 5.71 6.14
CA GLN A 233 2.05 6.35 5.90
C GLN A 233 2.59 6.01 4.52
N VAL A 234 2.96 7.03 3.75
CA VAL A 234 3.70 6.88 2.48
C VAL A 234 5.20 6.84 2.80
N LEU A 235 5.86 5.71 2.57
CA LEU A 235 7.25 5.50 3.00
C LEU A 235 8.27 6.24 2.14
N THR A 236 8.03 6.29 0.83
CA THR A 236 8.97 6.81 -0.16
C THR A 236 8.75 8.29 -0.46
N ALA A 237 7.68 8.90 0.05
CA ALA A 237 7.49 10.34 -0.02
C ALA A 237 8.68 11.03 0.67
N LYS A 238 9.24 12.06 0.02
CA LYS A 238 10.21 12.93 0.71
C LYS A 238 9.46 13.55 1.88
N GLN A 239 9.77 13.11 3.10
CA GLN A 239 9.35 13.83 4.29
C GLN A 239 9.88 15.24 4.12
N GLN A 240 8.98 16.19 3.83
CA GLN A 240 9.29 17.59 4.05
C GLN A 240 9.69 17.64 5.52
N GLN A 241 10.97 17.89 5.78
CA GLN A 241 11.52 17.94 7.11
C GLN A 241 10.71 18.99 7.88
N ALA A 242 9.72 18.53 8.65
CA ALA A 242 9.09 19.37 9.64
C ALA A 242 10.21 19.69 10.62
N ALA A 243 10.69 20.92 10.54
CA ALA A 243 11.71 21.45 11.42
C ALA A 243 11.20 21.32 12.87
N LYS A 244 11.59 20.23 13.55
CA LYS A 244 11.65 20.20 15.01
C LYS A 244 12.79 21.13 15.43
N LYS A 245 12.53 22.44 15.39
CA LYS A 245 13.20 23.38 16.29
C LYS A 245 12.67 23.05 17.68
N THR A 246 13.40 22.20 18.39
CA THR A 246 13.27 22.03 19.83
C THR A 246 13.38 23.41 20.47
N GLN A 247 12.26 23.96 20.93
CA GLN A 247 12.27 25.09 21.85
C GLN A 247 12.91 24.58 23.14
N GLN A 248 14.17 24.95 23.36
CA GLN A 248 14.74 25.03 24.70
C GLN A 248 13.96 26.10 25.45
N THR A 249 12.92 25.71 26.16
CA THR A 249 12.29 26.57 27.16
C THR A 249 13.17 26.54 28.40
N SER A 250 13.92 27.62 28.54
CA SER A 250 14.65 28.03 29.73
C SER A 250 13.78 28.00 30.99
N THR A 251 14.32 27.40 32.04
CA THR A 251 13.83 27.44 33.42
C THR A 251 13.67 28.87 33.93
N PRO A 252 12.50 29.29 34.43
CA PRO A 252 12.39 30.52 35.22
C PRO A 252 12.84 30.29 36.65
N GLN A 253 13.70 31.19 37.13
CA GLN A 253 14.21 31.24 38.48
C GLN A 253 13.12 31.47 39.53
N ARG A 254 13.39 30.84 40.68
CA ARG A 254 12.66 30.80 41.94
C ARG A 254 12.76 32.15 42.67
N THR A 255 11.66 32.87 42.82
CA THR A 255 11.54 33.96 43.83
C THR A 255 10.62 33.50 44.96
N LYS A 256 11.18 33.50 46.17
CA LYS A 256 10.48 33.30 47.45
C LYS A 256 9.72 34.57 47.82
N SER A 257 8.48 34.44 48.28
CA SER A 257 7.89 35.39 49.22
C SER A 257 6.85 34.70 50.11
N SER A 258 6.75 35.24 51.31
CA SER A 258 6.20 34.69 52.55
C SER A 258 4.67 34.78 52.70
N GLN A 259 4.17 33.86 53.54
CA GLN A 259 2.86 33.71 54.22
C GLN A 259 2.22 35.00 54.82
N PRO A 260 0.93 35.03 55.28
CA PRO A 260 0.23 33.95 56.02
C PRO A 260 -1.30 33.73 55.87
N GLN A 261 -1.69 32.53 56.34
CA GLN A 261 -2.95 32.02 56.94
C GLN A 261 -4.23 32.88 56.90
N GLN A 262 -5.36 32.22 56.57
CA GLN A 262 -6.53 32.16 57.46
C GLN A 262 -7.47 30.99 57.13
N GLN A 263 -7.83 30.25 58.19
CA GLN A 263 -8.91 29.26 58.24
C GLN A 263 -10.28 29.95 58.10
N ILE A 264 -11.34 29.21 57.72
CA ILE A 264 -12.56 29.00 58.53
C ILE A 264 -13.72 28.37 57.71
N LYS A 265 -14.35 27.37 58.36
CA LYS A 265 -15.75 26.87 58.31
C LYS A 265 -16.29 25.99 57.17
N GLN A 266 -16.58 24.76 57.62
CA GLN A 266 -17.71 23.91 57.28
C GLN A 266 -19.04 24.69 57.22
N THR A 267 -19.93 24.32 56.28
CA THR A 267 -21.35 24.10 56.57
C THR A 267 -21.94 23.02 55.66
N GLU A 268 -22.59 22.10 56.34
CA GLU A 268 -23.56 21.07 55.98
C GLU A 268 -24.69 21.44 54.98
N ARG A 269 -25.25 20.35 54.40
CA ARG A 269 -26.68 20.00 54.25
C ARG A 269 -27.39 20.08 52.87
N THR A 270 -27.89 18.89 52.52
CA THR A 270 -29.24 18.51 52.04
C THR A 270 -29.73 18.88 50.65
N GLY A 271 -30.26 17.85 49.98
CA GLY A 271 -31.62 17.90 49.41
C GLY A 271 -31.66 17.54 47.93
N VAL A 272 -31.99 16.27 47.61
CA VAL A 272 -33.28 15.78 47.08
C VAL A 272 -33.72 16.38 45.73
N ASP A 273 -34.15 15.46 44.87
CA ASP A 273 -35.18 15.58 43.82
C ASP A 273 -34.78 15.87 42.36
N SER A 274 -34.87 14.79 41.58
CA SER A 274 -35.95 14.56 40.62
C SER A 274 -35.93 15.24 39.24
N CYS A 275 -36.20 14.37 38.26
CA CYS A 275 -37.03 14.56 37.07
C CYS A 275 -36.41 15.08 35.76
N CYS A 276 -36.49 14.16 34.78
CA CYS A 276 -37.18 14.29 33.50
C CYS A 276 -36.68 15.26 32.41
N CYS A 277 -36.41 14.60 31.26
CA CYS A 277 -37.12 14.77 29.98
C CYS A 277 -36.42 15.50 28.82
N GLN A 278 -36.66 14.86 27.66
CA GLN A 278 -36.77 15.36 26.29
C GLN A 278 -35.46 15.50 25.52
N ILE A 279 -35.18 14.60 24.57
CA ILE A 279 -35.80 14.53 23.22
C ILE A 279 -35.62 15.89 22.52
N PHE A 280 -34.59 16.00 21.68
CA PHE A 280 -34.68 16.28 20.25
C PHE A 280 -33.45 15.69 19.57
#